data_AF-A0A2G9MC00-F1
#
_entry.id   AF-A0A2G9MC00-F1
#
_cell.length_a   1.000
_cell.length_b   1.000
_cell.length_c   1.000
_cell.angle_alpha   90.00
_cell.angle_beta   90.00
_cell.angle_gamma   90.00
#
_symmetry.space_group_name_H-M   'P 1'
#
loop_
_entity.id
_entity.type
_entity.pdbx_description
1 polymer ?
#
loop_
_entity_poly.entity_id
_entity_poly.type
_entity_poly.pdbx_seq_one_letter_code
_entity_poly.pdbx_strand_id
1 'polypeptide(L)'
;MHNPQELFDDIDESNEELKDEPQRKSWFTKIIIGMISLFLIILILSFIIVQYPLNDILQGKIESDLLNNNMLETDTITILFDETVADTLRTWYFGEQRTEFAVCMDGIQENGVYSITSLEQPTMYEQAFNHVSFAPCPEESLILLHTHPYKKCIASETDINTLREMQKLNKDVLMVVMCEPDRFSVYS
;
A
#
# COMPACT_ATOMS: atom_id res chain seq x y z
N MET A 1 -37.16 -19.86 -68.73
CA MET A 1 -36.73 -20.48 -67.47
C MET A 1 -35.25 -20.75 -67.61
N HIS A 2 -34.40 -19.84 -67.12
CA HIS A 2 -32.95 -20.00 -67.16
C HIS A 2 -32.48 -20.75 -65.91
N ASN A 3 -31.55 -21.67 -66.13
CA ASN A 3 -31.00 -22.58 -65.13
C ASN A 3 -30.07 -21.78 -64.19
N PRO A 4 -30.38 -21.64 -62.90
CA PRO A 4 -29.59 -20.83 -61.96
C PRO A 4 -28.21 -21.39 -61.62
N GLN A 5 -27.82 -22.54 -62.19
CA GLN A 5 -26.49 -23.14 -62.00
C GLN A 5 -25.40 -22.52 -62.88
N GLU A 6 -25.72 -21.94 -64.04
CA GLU A 6 -24.68 -21.37 -64.93
C GLU A 6 -24.15 -20.00 -64.47
N LEU A 7 -24.77 -19.35 -63.48
CA LEU A 7 -24.30 -18.04 -62.97
C LEU A 7 -23.24 -18.15 -61.85
N PHE A 8 -23.05 -19.34 -61.28
CA PHE A 8 -22.08 -19.55 -60.20
C PHE A 8 -20.74 -20.12 -60.67
N ASP A 9 -20.68 -20.70 -61.88
CA ASP A 9 -19.43 -21.22 -62.44
C ASP A 9 -18.48 -20.09 -62.93
N ASP A 10 -19.01 -18.91 -63.28
CA ASP A 10 -18.19 -17.76 -63.71
C ASP A 10 -17.54 -16.97 -62.54
N ILE A 11 -17.87 -17.26 -61.28
CA ILE A 11 -17.31 -16.56 -60.12
C ILE A 11 -16.03 -17.25 -59.61
N ASP A 12 -15.86 -18.55 -59.87
CA ASP A 12 -14.72 -19.33 -59.37
C ASP A 12 -13.44 -19.11 -60.19
N GLU A 13 -13.56 -18.73 -61.47
CA GLU A 13 -12.40 -18.54 -62.37
C GLU A 13 -11.71 -17.16 -62.24
N SER A 14 -12.29 -16.21 -61.49
CA SER A 14 -11.71 -14.86 -61.33
C SER A 14 -10.80 -14.70 -60.10
N ASN A 15 -10.67 -15.74 -59.25
CA ASN A 15 -9.81 -15.72 -58.06
C ASN A 15 -8.43 -16.38 -58.27
N GLU A 16 -8.11 -16.87 -59.47
CA GLU A 16 -6.95 -17.75 -59.70
C GLU A 16 -5.67 -17.05 -60.21
N GLU A 17 -5.53 -15.73 -60.06
CA GLU A 17 -4.27 -15.03 -60.43
C GLU A 17 -3.80 -13.94 -59.46
N LEU A 18 -4.14 -14.02 -58.18
CA LEU A 18 -3.34 -13.33 -57.14
C LEU A 18 -2.07 -14.15 -56.90
N LYS A 19 -1.14 -14.06 -57.86
CA LYS A 19 0.23 -14.56 -57.74
C LYS A 19 0.82 -13.93 -56.48
N ASP A 20 0.99 -14.75 -55.44
CA ASP A 20 1.74 -14.41 -54.24
C ASP A 20 3.15 -14.02 -54.67
N GLU A 21 3.37 -12.72 -54.92
CA GLU A 21 4.71 -12.20 -55.07
C GLU A 21 5.48 -12.62 -53.82
N PRO A 22 6.67 -13.27 -53.97
CA PRO A 22 7.43 -13.74 -52.83
C PRO A 22 7.80 -12.52 -52.01
N GLN A 23 7.03 -12.27 -50.94
CA GLN A 23 7.27 -11.19 -50.01
C GLN A 23 8.67 -11.42 -49.46
N ARG A 24 9.66 -10.72 -50.01
CA ARG A 24 11.01 -10.64 -49.47
C ARG A 24 10.85 -10.07 -48.09
N LYS A 25 10.75 -10.96 -47.10
CA LYS A 25 10.59 -10.62 -45.69
C LYS A 25 11.87 -9.93 -45.26
N SER A 26 11.87 -8.62 -45.44
CA SER A 26 13.02 -7.77 -45.20
C SER A 26 13.42 -7.92 -43.74
N TRP A 27 14.67 -8.30 -43.50
CA TRP A 27 15.22 -8.41 -42.14
C TRP A 27 14.99 -7.10 -41.36
N PHE A 28 14.98 -5.95 -42.05
CA PHE A 28 14.61 -4.66 -41.48
C PHE A 28 13.23 -4.66 -40.80
N THR A 29 12.22 -5.31 -41.38
CA THR A 29 10.88 -5.38 -40.78
C THR A 29 10.92 -6.10 -39.43
N LYS A 30 11.74 -7.14 -39.27
CA LYS A 30 11.89 -7.84 -37.99
C LYS A 30 12.54 -6.96 -36.93
N ILE A 31 13.55 -6.17 -37.33
CA ILE A 31 14.22 -5.22 -36.42
C ILE A 31 13.24 -4.13 -35.98
N ILE A 32 12.49 -3.54 -36.91
CA ILE A 32 11.49 -2.50 -36.62
C ILE A 32 10.42 -3.04 -35.66
N ILE A 33 9.87 -4.23 -35.92
CA ILE A 33 8.90 -4.85 -35.01
C ILE A 33 9.51 -5.06 -33.63
N GLY A 34 10.75 -5.56 -33.54
CA GLY A 34 11.45 -5.73 -32.26
C GLY A 34 11.64 -4.42 -31.49
N MET A 35 12.03 -3.35 -32.18
CA MET A 35 12.16 -2.01 -31.57
C MET A 35 10.81 -1.47 -31.09
N ILE A 36 9.74 -1.63 -31.89
CA ILE A 36 8.38 -1.21 -31.50
C ILE A 36 7.93 -1.99 -30.27
N SER A 37 8.12 -3.31 -30.24
CA SER A 37 7.77 -4.13 -29.07
C SER A 37 8.54 -3.71 -27.82
N LEU A 38 9.85 -3.49 -27.93
CA LEU A 38 10.66 -3.01 -26.79
C LEU A 38 10.20 -1.63 -26.32
N PHE A 39 9.91 -0.73 -27.25
CA PHE A 39 9.38 0.60 -26.93
C PHE A 39 8.05 0.51 -26.19
N LEU A 40 7.12 -0.34 -26.63
CA LEU A 40 5.84 -0.56 -25.94
C LEU A 40 6.03 -1.14 -24.53
N ILE A 41 6.97 -2.07 -24.35
CA ILE A 41 7.31 -2.60 -23.01
C ILE A 41 7.84 -1.47 -22.11
N ILE A 42 8.74 -0.64 -22.63
CA ILE A 42 9.28 0.51 -21.89
C ILE A 42 8.15 1.49 -21.52
N LEU A 43 7.20 1.75 -22.42
CA LEU A 43 6.06 2.62 -22.13
C LEU A 43 5.19 2.04 -21.00
N ILE A 44 4.87 0.74 -21.04
CA ILE A 44 4.08 0.08 -19.99
C ILE A 44 4.82 0.16 -18.64
N LEU A 45 6.13 -0.11 -18.62
CA LEU A 45 6.94 -0.01 -17.41
C LEU A 45 7.00 1.43 -16.88
N SER A 46 7.16 2.42 -17.77
CA SER A 46 7.18 3.83 -17.38
C SER A 46 5.85 4.25 -16.77
N PHE A 47 4.72 3.75 -17.31
CA PHE A 47 3.40 4.02 -16.79
C PHE A 47 3.22 3.43 -15.39
N ILE A 48 3.68 2.20 -15.16
CA ILE A 48 3.62 1.56 -13.83
C ILE A 48 4.46 2.34 -12.83
N ILE A 49 5.68 2.75 -13.21
CA ILE A 49 6.59 3.48 -12.31
C ILE A 49 6.06 4.88 -11.99
N VAL A 50 5.46 5.57 -12.95
CA VAL A 50 4.95 6.94 -12.76
C VAL A 50 3.62 6.95 -12.01
N GLN A 51 2.73 5.99 -12.26
CA GLN A 51 1.40 5.99 -11.63
C GLN A 51 1.37 5.36 -10.24
N TYR A 52 2.16 4.31 -9.98
CA TYR A 52 2.15 3.69 -8.67
C TYR A 52 3.14 4.39 -7.75
N PRO A 53 2.74 4.80 -6.54
CA PRO A 53 3.63 5.39 -5.55
C PRO A 53 4.51 4.31 -4.93
N LEU A 54 5.35 3.65 -5.74
CA LEU A 54 6.28 2.62 -5.29
C LEU A 54 7.30 3.18 -4.29
N ASN A 55 7.63 4.46 -4.42
CA ASN A 55 8.54 5.14 -3.51
C ASN A 55 7.98 5.15 -2.07
N ASP A 56 6.70 5.49 -1.87
CA ASP A 56 6.09 5.51 -0.53
C ASP A 56 6.12 4.14 0.14
N ILE A 57 5.87 3.06 -0.63
CA ILE A 57 5.85 1.69 -0.10
C ILE A 57 7.28 1.23 0.25
N LEU A 58 8.25 1.53 -0.60
CA LEU A 58 9.65 1.18 -0.35
C LEU A 58 10.21 1.95 0.84
N GLN A 59 9.96 3.25 0.89
CA GLN A 59 10.39 4.10 2.00
C GLN A 59 9.68 3.68 3.30
N GLY A 60 8.39 3.35 3.24
CA GLY A 60 7.66 2.82 4.40
C GLY A 60 8.25 1.51 4.91
N LYS A 61 8.73 0.62 4.03
CA LYS A 61 9.43 -0.61 4.45
C LYS A 61 10.80 -0.38 5.08
N ILE A 62 11.46 0.72 4.74
CA ILE A 62 12.76 1.11 5.32
C ILE A 62 12.56 1.79 6.68
N GLU A 63 11.51 2.59 6.82
CA GLU A 63 11.18 3.35 8.05
C GLU A 63 10.49 2.49 9.13
N SER A 64 9.98 1.31 8.76
CA SER A 64 9.18 0.48 9.66
C SER A 64 9.90 -0.78 10.13
N ASP A 65 9.63 -1.12 11.38
CA ASP A 65 10.12 -2.30 12.05
C ASP A 65 9.05 -3.41 12.07
N LEU A 66 9.53 -4.65 12.19
CA LEU A 66 8.68 -5.83 12.31
C LEU A 66 8.42 -6.15 13.78
N LEU A 67 7.18 -6.47 14.10
CA LEU A 67 6.81 -7.03 15.40
C LEU A 67 7.31 -8.47 15.48
N ASN A 68 8.20 -8.76 16.43
CA ASN A 68 8.76 -10.08 16.66
C ASN A 68 8.50 -10.52 18.10
N ASN A 69 7.76 -11.63 18.30
CA ASN A 69 7.37 -12.11 19.63
C ASN A 69 6.67 -11.02 20.48
N ASN A 70 5.73 -10.29 19.88
CA ASN A 70 5.02 -9.15 20.49
C ASN A 70 5.94 -8.03 21.00
N MET A 71 7.15 -7.94 20.43
CA MET A 71 8.11 -6.88 20.72
C MET A 71 8.43 -6.12 19.44
N LEU A 72 8.36 -4.80 19.53
CA LEU A 72 8.79 -3.87 18.49
C LEU A 72 10.05 -3.17 19.02
N GLU A 73 11.18 -3.45 18.42
CA GLU A 73 12.48 -2.92 18.82
C GLU A 73 12.95 -1.90 17.77
N THR A 74 13.19 -0.67 18.21
CA THR A 74 13.81 0.39 17.41
C THR A 74 15.20 0.68 17.94
N ASP A 75 15.94 1.60 17.30
CA ASP A 75 17.29 1.98 17.75
C ASP A 75 17.32 2.56 19.18
N THR A 76 16.22 3.12 19.66
CA THR A 76 16.17 3.88 20.93
C THR A 76 15.11 3.41 21.91
N ILE A 77 14.07 2.72 21.44
CA ILE A 77 12.87 2.40 22.22
C ILE A 77 12.48 0.94 21.96
N THR A 78 11.96 0.28 23.00
CA THR A 78 11.33 -1.03 22.87
C THR A 78 9.86 -0.93 23.29
N ILE A 79 8.95 -1.42 22.45
CA ILE A 79 7.53 -1.53 22.78
C ILE A 79 7.19 -3.02 22.92
N LEU A 80 6.75 -3.41 24.12
CA LEU A 80 6.31 -4.76 24.44
C LEU A 80 4.79 -4.77 24.53
N PHE A 81 4.16 -5.54 23.65
CA PHE A 81 2.71 -5.73 23.66
C PHE A 81 2.38 -6.97 24.48
N ASP A 82 1.42 -6.87 25.40
CA ASP A 82 0.81 -8.05 25.97
C ASP A 82 0.17 -8.92 24.86
N GLU A 83 0.08 -10.23 25.06
CA GLU A 83 -0.38 -11.16 24.02
C GLU A 83 -1.79 -10.81 23.53
N THR A 84 -2.67 -10.49 24.47
CA THR A 84 -4.07 -10.10 24.19
C THR A 84 -4.16 -8.76 23.44
N VAL A 85 -3.24 -7.83 23.71
CA VAL A 85 -3.14 -6.53 23.05
C VAL A 85 -2.73 -6.72 21.59
N ALA A 86 -1.68 -7.51 21.33
CA ALA A 86 -1.22 -7.80 19.98
C ALA A 86 -2.30 -8.47 19.13
N ASP A 87 -3.00 -9.47 19.68
CA ASP A 87 -4.09 -10.15 18.98
C ASP A 87 -5.29 -9.25 18.71
N THR A 88 -5.60 -8.34 19.64
CA THR A 88 -6.68 -7.35 19.46
C THR A 88 -6.34 -6.37 18.34
N LEU A 89 -5.10 -5.83 18.30
CA LEU A 89 -4.66 -4.94 17.22
C LEU A 89 -4.73 -5.63 15.85
N ARG A 90 -4.26 -6.88 15.73
CA ARG A 90 -4.37 -7.65 14.48
C ARG A 90 -5.84 -7.81 14.07
N THR A 91 -6.71 -8.14 15.03
CA THR A 91 -8.14 -8.32 14.79
C THR A 91 -8.79 -7.04 14.26
N TRP A 92 -8.53 -5.88 14.89
CA TRP A 92 -9.03 -4.59 14.42
C TRP A 92 -8.47 -4.22 13.05
N TYR A 93 -7.17 -4.42 12.82
CA TYR A 93 -6.54 -4.18 11.53
C TYR A 93 -7.23 -4.95 10.39
N PHE A 94 -7.52 -6.24 10.59
CA PHE A 94 -8.24 -7.05 9.60
C PHE A 94 -9.72 -6.67 9.47
N GLY A 95 -10.34 -6.20 10.55
CA GLY A 95 -11.72 -5.71 10.54
C GLY A 95 -11.91 -4.40 9.77
N GLU A 96 -10.90 -3.52 9.77
CA GLU A 96 -11.00 -2.13 9.31
C GLU A 96 -10.07 -1.79 8.13
N GLN A 97 -9.63 -2.77 7.32
CA GLN A 97 -8.64 -2.56 6.24
C GLN A 97 -8.96 -1.46 5.20
N ARG A 98 -10.19 -0.97 5.15
CA ARG A 98 -10.64 0.04 4.17
C ARG A 98 -10.52 1.47 4.68
N THR A 99 -10.32 1.66 5.97
CA THR A 99 -10.33 2.95 6.65
C THR A 99 -9.18 3.02 7.64
N GLU A 100 -8.73 4.23 7.92
CA GLU A 100 -7.84 4.45 9.05
C GLU A 100 -8.64 4.42 10.36
N PHE A 101 -8.05 3.85 11.42
CA PHE A 101 -8.53 3.99 12.79
C PHE A 101 -7.40 4.37 13.72
N ALA A 102 -7.74 4.99 14.84
CA ALA A 102 -6.82 5.32 15.91
C ALA A 102 -7.05 4.46 17.15
N VAL A 103 -6.02 4.34 17.98
CA VAL A 103 -6.02 3.59 19.24
C VAL A 103 -5.13 4.32 20.24
N CYS A 104 -5.66 4.58 21.42
CA CYS A 104 -4.89 5.02 22.58
C CYS A 104 -4.38 3.77 23.29
N MET A 105 -3.08 3.72 23.58
CA MET A 105 -2.48 2.60 24.31
C MET A 105 -1.93 3.04 25.65
N ASP A 106 -2.24 2.25 26.66
CA ASP A 106 -1.78 2.48 28.03
C ASP A 106 -0.98 1.30 28.54
N GLY A 107 -0.17 1.60 29.55
CA GLY A 107 0.79 0.64 30.09
C GLY A 107 1.77 1.28 31.04
N ILE A 108 2.97 0.72 31.09
CA ILE A 108 4.06 1.17 31.97
C ILE A 108 5.30 1.47 31.11
N GLN A 109 5.93 2.61 31.36
CA GLN A 109 7.19 3.00 30.73
C GLN A 109 8.33 2.94 31.76
N GLU A 110 9.34 2.11 31.50
CA GLU A 110 10.54 2.01 32.34
C GLU A 110 11.80 1.84 31.49
N ASN A 111 12.79 2.72 31.68
CA ASN A 111 14.11 2.64 31.03
C ASN A 111 14.04 2.52 29.48
N GLY A 112 13.15 3.26 28.83
CA GLY A 112 12.97 3.20 27.37
C GLY A 112 12.16 2.01 26.86
N VAL A 113 11.62 1.19 27.77
CA VAL A 113 10.73 0.07 27.47
C VAL A 113 9.28 0.46 27.78
N TYR A 114 8.41 0.39 26.79
CA TYR A 114 6.97 0.66 26.88
C TYR A 114 6.23 -0.68 26.90
N SER A 115 5.75 -1.08 28.07
CA SER A 115 4.98 -2.31 28.25
C SER A 115 3.49 -2.01 28.17
N ILE A 116 2.87 -2.33 27.03
CA ILE A 116 1.48 -2.00 26.71
C ILE A 116 0.54 -3.10 27.18
N THR A 117 -0.43 -2.73 28.01
CA THR A 117 -1.36 -3.66 28.67
C THR A 117 -2.82 -3.45 28.28
N SER A 118 -3.17 -2.29 27.72
CA SER A 118 -4.53 -1.97 27.32
C SER A 118 -4.59 -1.14 26.03
N LEU A 119 -5.73 -1.25 25.35
CA LEU A 119 -6.07 -0.51 24.15
C LEU A 119 -7.44 0.12 24.33
N GLU A 120 -7.58 1.37 23.91
CA GLU A 120 -8.85 2.08 23.82
C GLU A 120 -8.99 2.69 22.42
N GLN A 121 -10.07 2.37 21.70
CA GLN A 121 -10.41 3.10 20.48
C GLN A 121 -11.15 4.39 20.87
N PRO A 122 -10.59 5.58 20.61
CA PRO A 122 -11.30 6.83 20.85
C PRO A 122 -12.52 6.93 19.94
N THR A 123 -13.44 7.86 20.24
CA THR A 123 -14.57 8.12 19.34
C THR A 123 -14.06 8.65 18.00
N MET A 124 -14.30 7.92 16.92
CA MET A 124 -13.97 8.36 15.56
C MET A 124 -15.02 9.36 15.07
N TYR A 125 -14.58 10.57 14.70
CA TYR A 125 -15.45 11.59 14.09
C TYR A 125 -15.49 11.45 12.56
N GLU A 126 -14.35 11.09 11.97
CA GLU A 126 -14.21 10.87 10.53
C GLU A 126 -13.25 9.71 10.28
N GLN A 127 -13.64 8.80 9.40
CA GLN A 127 -12.79 7.69 8.94
C GLN A 127 -12.81 7.65 7.42
N ALA A 128 -11.67 7.95 6.82
CA ALA A 128 -11.41 7.81 5.41
C ALA A 128 -10.19 6.92 5.21
N PHE A 129 -9.88 6.66 3.94
CA PHE A 129 -8.73 5.83 3.57
C PHE A 129 -7.37 6.50 3.88
N ASN A 130 -7.32 7.82 3.91
CA ASN A 130 -6.10 8.63 4.02
C ASN A 130 -6.23 9.73 5.08
N HIS A 131 -7.24 9.65 5.92
CA HIS A 131 -7.52 10.61 6.96
C HIS A 131 -8.39 9.97 8.03
N VAL A 132 -8.01 10.15 9.29
CA VAL A 132 -8.83 9.85 10.44
C VAL A 132 -8.85 11.06 11.38
N SER A 133 -10.03 11.37 11.89
CA SER A 133 -10.24 12.37 12.94
C SER A 133 -10.97 11.71 14.10
N PHE A 134 -10.47 11.90 15.31
CA PHE A 134 -10.90 11.18 16.49
C PHE A 134 -10.82 12.05 17.74
N ALA A 135 -11.55 11.63 18.78
CA ALA A 135 -11.47 12.25 20.09
C ALA A 135 -10.04 12.14 20.65
N PRO A 136 -9.49 13.18 21.31
CA PRO A 136 -8.16 13.10 21.88
C PRO A 136 -8.01 11.90 22.83
N CYS A 137 -6.85 11.25 22.80
CA CYS A 137 -6.51 10.25 23.80
C CYS A 137 -6.38 10.88 25.20
N PRO A 138 -6.64 10.10 26.25
CA PRO A 138 -6.33 10.51 27.62
C PRO A 138 -4.86 10.94 27.78
N GLU A 139 -4.59 11.85 28.72
CA GLU A 139 -3.23 12.40 28.91
C GLU A 139 -2.24 11.33 29.42
N GLU A 140 -2.75 10.29 30.07
CA GLU A 140 -2.02 9.14 30.58
C GLU A 140 -1.63 8.11 29.50
N SER A 141 -2.20 8.20 28.29
CA SER A 141 -1.85 7.27 27.22
C SER A 141 -0.40 7.44 26.81
N LEU A 142 0.31 6.32 26.72
CA LEU A 142 1.73 6.28 26.38
C LEU A 142 1.96 6.36 24.87
N ILE A 143 1.03 5.80 24.09
CA ILE A 143 1.16 5.72 22.64
C ILE A 143 -0.17 6.08 22.00
N LEU A 144 -0.13 7.03 21.06
CA LEU A 144 -1.17 7.22 20.06
C LEU A 144 -0.83 6.35 18.84
N LEU A 145 -1.63 5.33 18.57
CA LEU A 145 -1.52 4.57 17.33
C LEU A 145 -2.60 4.95 16.34
N HIS A 146 -2.26 4.93 15.06
CA HIS A 146 -3.25 4.84 13.99
C HIS A 146 -2.77 3.92 12.87
N THR A 147 -3.70 3.42 12.08
CA THR A 147 -3.39 2.56 10.95
C THR A 147 -3.26 3.34 9.65
N HIS A 148 -2.38 2.90 8.77
CA HIS A 148 -2.31 3.34 7.38
C HIS A 148 -2.57 2.15 6.42
N PRO A 149 -3.72 2.12 5.76
CA PRO A 149 -4.03 1.10 4.75
C PRO A 149 -3.03 1.04 3.58
N TYR A 150 -2.96 -0.12 2.91
CA TYR A 150 -2.10 -0.39 1.74
C TYR A 150 -0.59 -0.15 1.92
N LYS A 151 -0.03 -0.49 3.09
CA LYS A 151 1.43 -0.58 3.32
C LYS A 151 2.17 0.75 3.25
N LYS A 152 1.46 1.88 3.46
CA LYS A 152 2.13 3.14 3.74
C LYS A 152 2.47 3.15 5.21
N CYS A 153 3.75 3.25 5.57
CA CYS A 153 4.18 3.20 6.97
C CYS A 153 4.85 4.53 7.37
N ILE A 154 4.53 5.63 6.68
CA ILE A 154 5.17 6.93 6.94
C ILE A 154 4.11 7.87 7.44
N ALA A 155 4.30 8.41 8.64
CA ALA A 155 3.44 9.44 9.20
C ALA A 155 3.33 10.64 8.25
N SER A 156 2.11 11.13 8.07
CA SER A 156 1.86 12.36 7.32
C SER A 156 2.36 13.59 8.08
N GLU A 157 2.49 14.75 7.42
CA GLU A 157 2.79 16.01 8.12
C GLU A 157 1.73 16.35 9.18
N THR A 158 0.47 16.00 8.90
CA THR A 158 -0.65 16.14 9.85
C THR A 158 -0.43 15.26 11.08
N ASP A 159 0.00 14.01 10.88
CA ASP A 159 0.27 13.05 11.96
C ASP A 159 1.39 13.59 12.87
N ILE A 160 2.48 14.07 12.27
CA ILE A 160 3.61 14.66 13.01
C ILE A 160 3.18 15.92 13.78
N ASN A 161 2.29 16.74 13.22
CA ASN A 161 1.77 17.91 13.93
C ASN A 161 0.87 17.50 15.10
N THR A 162 0.03 16.47 14.93
CA THR A 162 -0.78 15.91 16.01
C THR A 162 0.10 15.38 17.15
N LEU A 163 1.16 14.63 16.84
CA LEU A 163 2.13 14.18 17.84
C LEU A 163 2.74 15.38 18.59
N ARG A 164 3.21 16.41 17.88
CA ARG A 164 3.80 17.61 18.49
C ARG A 164 2.83 18.33 19.42
N GLU A 165 1.54 18.40 19.08
CA GLU A 165 0.52 18.99 19.95
C GLU A 165 0.30 18.13 21.21
N MET A 166 0.20 16.80 21.07
CA MET A 166 0.11 15.89 22.23
C MET A 166 1.34 15.98 23.14
N GLN A 167 2.53 16.12 22.54
CA GLN A 167 3.79 16.28 23.27
C GLN A 167 3.91 17.59 24.04
N LYS A 168 3.00 18.54 23.87
CA LYS A 168 2.92 19.71 24.76
C LYS A 168 2.33 19.34 26.12
N LEU A 169 1.50 18.31 26.18
CA LEU A 169 0.85 17.81 27.39
C LEU A 169 1.66 16.67 28.02
N ASN A 170 2.09 15.70 27.22
CA ASN A 170 2.88 14.55 27.67
C ASN A 170 4.14 14.42 26.79
N LYS A 171 5.31 14.76 27.33
CA LYS A 171 6.58 14.76 26.56
C LYS A 171 7.05 13.38 26.14
N ASP A 172 6.56 12.33 26.79
CA ASP A 172 7.00 10.95 26.59
C ASP A 172 6.06 10.14 25.69
N VAL A 173 4.97 10.77 25.20
CA VAL A 173 4.01 10.14 24.29
C VAL A 173 4.66 9.84 22.94
N LEU A 174 4.40 8.64 22.45
CA LEU A 174 4.82 8.20 21.12
C LEU A 174 3.66 8.22 20.15
N MET A 175 3.97 8.34 18.87
CA MET A 175 3.05 7.99 17.80
C MET A 175 3.52 6.72 17.11
N VAL A 176 2.61 5.76 16.93
CA VAL A 176 2.90 4.50 16.24
C VAL A 176 1.98 4.35 15.04
N VAL A 177 2.55 4.15 13.86
CA VAL A 177 1.78 3.91 12.63
C VAL A 177 1.80 2.43 12.31
N MET A 178 0.63 1.79 12.30
CA MET A 178 0.49 0.37 11.91
C MET A 178 0.06 0.25 10.45
N CYS A 179 0.94 -0.30 9.62
CA CYS A 179 0.71 -0.37 8.17
C CYS A 179 0.51 -1.79 7.64
N GLU A 180 0.97 -2.81 8.38
CA GLU A 180 0.68 -4.23 8.17
C GLU A 180 0.45 -4.87 9.56
N PRO A 181 -0.15 -6.07 9.67
CA PRO A 181 -0.46 -6.72 10.95
C PRO A 181 0.70 -6.82 11.93
N ASP A 182 1.93 -6.95 11.42
CA ASP A 182 3.15 -7.08 12.19
C ASP A 182 4.20 -6.03 11.79
N ARG A 183 3.78 -4.87 11.27
CA ARG A 183 4.69 -3.81 10.80
C ARG A 183 4.27 -2.43 11.28
N PHE A 184 5.21 -1.75 11.92
CA PHE A 184 4.96 -0.51 12.63
C PHE A 184 6.09 0.50 12.39
N SER A 185 5.75 1.78 12.38
CA SER A 185 6.73 2.87 12.45
C SER A 185 6.51 3.65 13.73
N VAL A 186 7.60 4.04 14.40
CA VAL A 186 7.54 4.71 15.70
C VAL A 186 8.10 6.12 15.56
N TYR A 187 7.38 7.10 16.11
CA TYR A 187 7.75 8.50 16.14
C TYR A 187 7.71 9.01 17.58
N SER A 188 8.76 9.73 17.97
CA SER A 188 9.00 10.28 19.31
C SER A 188 9.40 11.74 19.24
#